data_AF-A0A1J7CNB3-F1
#
_entry.id   AF-A0A1J7CNB3-F1
#
_cell.length_a   1.000
_cell.length_b   1.000
_cell.length_c   1.000
_cell.angle_alpha   90.00
_cell.angle_beta   90.00
_cell.angle_gamma   90.00
#
_symmetry.space_group_name_H-M   'P 1'
#
loop_
_entity.id
_entity.type
_entity.pdbx_description
1 polymer ?
#
loop_
_entity_poly.entity_id
_entity_poly.type
_entity_poly.pdbx_seq_one_letter_code
_entity_poly.pdbx_strand_id
1 'polypeptide(L)'
;MADFFDLLNIQSLSVIDAPGGNPFINGDIDLSGSDIAAIPPNLTIMGSLILRDCAKLSTLPTGLDIMDSLDLRNTPITALPSDIGVGRDMMLENTKLMTLPAGLAVEGALDLEGSLITSLPTNLYVDGYLNLRDTLITELPEDWSVEGPILLDTSRIRSPLTWRRVPLNALSPDDHIMQDYVLDTSVVDRFFWHQGQPENYVELFAIWVSGEIRVFAGRHVSSSGGFEHHNVSEIFRQAARECVTELEAMLQTLAERRGDA
;
A
#
# COMPACT_ATOMS: atom_id res chain seq x y z
N MET A 1 15.23 15.40 23.60
CA MET A 1 15.08 15.20 22.15
C MET A 1 16.39 14.57 21.73
N ALA A 2 16.35 13.40 21.12
CA ALA A 2 17.57 12.79 20.64
C ALA A 2 18.08 13.59 19.43
N ASP A 3 19.39 13.86 19.39
CA ASP A 3 20.03 14.45 18.22
C ASP A 3 20.23 13.37 17.15
N PHE A 4 19.96 13.71 15.89
CA PHE A 4 20.05 12.77 14.78
C PHE A 4 21.47 12.22 14.61
N PHE A 5 22.50 13.07 14.68
CA PHE A 5 23.88 12.65 14.47
C PHE A 5 24.41 11.82 15.64
N ASP A 6 23.96 12.10 16.85
CA ASP A 6 24.26 11.24 18.01
C ASP A 6 23.69 9.82 17.82
N LEU A 7 22.47 9.69 17.31
CA LEU A 7 21.85 8.39 17.03
C LEU A 7 22.56 7.62 15.89
N LEU A 8 23.04 8.33 14.86
CA LEU A 8 23.84 7.72 13.80
C LEU A 8 25.18 7.20 14.31
N ASN A 9 25.85 7.97 15.17
CA ASN A 9 27.14 7.58 15.75
C ASN A 9 27.02 6.28 16.57
N ILE A 10 25.90 6.07 17.28
CA ILE A 10 25.62 4.82 18.00
C ILE A 10 25.54 3.62 17.05
N GLN A 11 25.04 3.84 15.84
CA GLN A 11 24.95 2.83 14.78
C GLN A 11 26.24 2.69 13.97
N SER A 12 27.31 3.42 14.32
CA SER A 12 28.56 3.48 13.55
C SER A 12 28.35 3.93 12.10
N LEU A 13 27.30 4.71 11.86
CA LEU A 13 27.01 5.34 10.58
C LEU A 13 27.60 6.75 10.55
N SER A 14 28.06 7.17 9.38
CA SER A 14 28.63 8.49 9.16
C SER A 14 27.97 9.16 7.98
N VAL A 15 27.75 10.48 8.11
CA VAL A 15 27.36 11.32 6.99
C VAL A 15 28.59 11.58 6.11
N ILE A 16 28.44 11.36 4.82
CA ILE A 16 29.46 11.56 3.80
C ILE A 16 29.05 12.78 2.98
N ASP A 17 29.92 13.80 2.96
CA ASP A 17 29.69 14.98 2.13
C ASP A 17 29.84 14.63 0.65
N ALA A 18 28.84 14.99 -0.17
CA ALA A 18 28.91 14.88 -1.63
C ALA A 18 29.13 16.27 -2.23
N PRO A 19 30.32 16.57 -2.82
CA PRO A 19 30.56 17.86 -3.44
C PRO A 19 29.57 18.13 -4.58
N GLY A 20 28.70 19.13 -4.42
CA GLY A 20 27.69 19.51 -5.41
C GLY A 20 26.39 18.71 -5.35
N GLY A 21 26.21 17.86 -4.32
CA GLY A 21 24.96 17.12 -4.07
C GLY A 21 24.55 17.17 -2.60
N ASN A 22 23.49 16.44 -2.25
CA ASN A 22 23.09 16.27 -0.87
C ASN A 22 24.10 15.38 -0.13
N PRO A 23 24.48 15.68 1.13
CA PRO A 23 25.19 14.72 1.96
C PRO A 23 24.42 13.40 2.01
N PHE A 24 25.14 12.29 2.12
CA PHE A 24 24.52 10.97 2.12
C PHE A 24 25.02 10.06 3.23
N ILE A 25 24.20 9.08 3.58
CA ILE A 25 24.54 8.01 4.53
C ILE A 25 24.47 6.69 3.80
N ASN A 26 25.53 5.89 3.92
CA ASN A 26 25.56 4.52 3.41
C ASN A 26 24.93 3.57 4.41
N GLY A 27 24.00 2.74 3.95
CA GLY A 27 23.34 1.71 4.76
C GLY A 27 22.01 2.14 5.35
N ASP A 28 21.38 1.21 6.04
CA ASP A 28 20.08 1.39 6.68
C ASP A 28 20.23 2.17 7.98
N ILE A 29 19.27 3.04 8.26
CA ILE A 29 19.18 3.82 9.48
C ILE A 29 17.95 3.33 10.24
N ASP A 30 18.17 2.72 11.41
CA ASP A 30 17.08 2.33 12.30
C ASP A 30 17.05 3.23 13.54
N LEU A 31 16.01 4.05 13.63
CA LEU A 31 15.73 4.92 14.78
C LEU A 31 14.42 4.53 15.48
N SER A 32 13.95 3.30 15.28
CA SER A 32 12.68 2.81 15.82
C SER A 32 12.56 3.05 17.33
N GLY A 33 11.42 3.58 17.76
CA GLY A 33 11.11 3.89 19.16
C GLY A 33 11.98 4.98 19.78
N SER A 34 12.82 5.67 19.00
CA SER A 34 13.68 6.72 19.53
C SER A 34 12.90 8.01 19.82
N ASP A 35 13.56 8.88 20.57
CA ASP A 35 13.05 10.19 20.97
C ASP A 35 13.33 11.29 19.91
N ILE A 36 13.59 10.88 18.65
CA ILE A 36 13.84 11.77 17.52
C ILE A 36 12.60 12.57 17.20
N ALA A 37 12.77 13.86 16.91
CA ALA A 37 11.67 14.76 16.55
C ALA A 37 11.86 15.43 15.19
N ALA A 38 13.07 15.39 14.63
CA ALA A 38 13.38 15.97 13.34
C ALA A 38 14.54 15.21 12.68
N ILE A 39 14.47 15.07 11.36
CA ILE A 39 15.56 14.62 10.50
C ILE A 39 16.15 15.86 9.80
N PRO A 40 17.47 15.94 9.56
CA PRO A 40 18.06 17.04 8.79
C PRO A 40 17.52 17.09 7.35
N PRO A 41 17.30 18.29 6.78
CA PRO A 41 16.90 18.44 5.39
C PRO A 41 18.04 18.13 4.42
N ASN A 42 17.70 17.93 3.14
CA ASN A 42 18.67 17.73 2.05
C ASN A 42 19.64 16.58 2.33
N LEU A 43 19.10 15.41 2.69
CA LEU A 43 19.88 14.23 3.08
C LEU A 43 19.48 13.07 2.18
N THR A 44 20.47 12.38 1.63
CA THR A 44 20.24 11.15 0.89
C THR A 44 20.61 9.93 1.74
N ILE A 45 19.72 8.95 1.84
CA ILE A 45 19.96 7.70 2.57
C ILE A 45 20.02 6.59 1.53
N MET A 46 21.19 5.95 1.41
CA MET A 46 21.41 4.90 0.40
C MET A 46 20.70 3.58 0.75
N GLY A 47 20.38 3.37 2.03
CA GLY A 47 19.58 2.25 2.51
C GLY A 47 18.19 2.69 2.94
N SER A 48 17.59 1.88 3.81
CA SER A 48 16.26 2.12 4.37
C SER A 48 16.30 3.11 5.53
N LEU A 49 15.21 3.85 5.73
CA LEU A 49 15.00 4.70 6.89
C LEU A 49 13.83 4.17 7.72
N ILE A 50 14.15 3.63 8.89
CA ILE A 50 13.18 3.00 9.80
C ILE A 50 12.97 3.94 11.00
N LEU A 51 11.76 4.51 11.10
CA LEU A 51 11.36 5.52 12.09
C LEU A 51 10.10 5.08 12.86
N ARG A 52 9.78 3.78 12.84
CA ARG A 52 8.62 3.20 13.52
C ARG A 52 8.57 3.62 14.98
N ASP A 53 7.37 3.84 15.52
CA ASP A 53 7.12 4.16 16.94
C ASP A 53 7.84 5.44 17.45
N CYS A 54 8.35 6.30 16.57
CA CYS A 54 8.95 7.59 16.95
C CYS A 54 7.86 8.61 17.35
N ALA A 55 7.42 8.54 18.60
CA ALA A 55 6.27 9.30 19.12
C ALA A 55 6.41 10.84 19.08
N LYS A 56 7.61 11.37 18.82
CA LYS A 56 7.90 12.82 18.74
C LYS A 56 8.10 13.32 17.31
N LEU A 57 8.14 12.44 16.31
CA LEU A 57 8.36 12.80 14.92
C LEU A 57 7.02 13.15 14.25
N SER A 58 6.75 14.43 14.06
CA SER A 58 5.49 14.90 13.44
C SER A 58 5.60 15.28 11.96
N THR A 59 6.83 15.43 11.44
CA THR A 59 7.09 15.88 10.07
C THR A 59 8.41 15.30 9.55
N LEU A 60 8.50 15.05 8.25
CA LEU A 60 9.78 14.86 7.56
C LEU A 60 10.25 16.17 6.90
N PRO A 61 11.57 16.37 6.74
CA PRO A 61 12.11 17.54 6.07
C PRO A 61 12.02 17.44 4.54
N THR A 62 12.10 18.57 3.85
CA THR A 62 12.27 18.62 2.38
C THR A 62 13.67 18.18 1.95
N GLY A 63 13.80 17.72 0.71
CA GLY A 63 15.06 17.22 0.15
C GLY A 63 15.54 15.91 0.78
N LEU A 64 14.65 15.17 1.45
CA LEU A 64 14.94 13.83 1.94
C LEU A 64 14.74 12.83 0.80
N ASP A 65 15.79 12.06 0.51
CA ASP A 65 15.81 11.11 -0.60
C ASP A 65 16.31 9.75 -0.11
N ILE A 66 15.45 8.73 -0.16
CA ILE A 66 15.68 7.40 0.43
C ILE A 66 15.72 6.39 -0.71
N MET A 67 16.90 5.82 -0.97
CA MET A 67 17.12 4.92 -2.11
C MET A 67 16.49 3.53 -1.96
N ASP A 68 16.03 3.23 -0.75
CA ASP A 68 15.40 1.96 -0.40
C ASP A 68 14.01 2.22 0.19
N SER A 69 13.73 1.78 1.41
CA SER A 69 12.39 1.75 1.99
C SER A 69 12.25 2.74 3.15
N LEU A 70 11.06 3.27 3.33
CA LEU A 70 10.70 4.18 4.42
C LEU A 70 9.66 3.52 5.32
N ASP A 71 9.95 3.39 6.62
CA ASP A 71 9.01 2.90 7.63
C ASP A 71 8.68 4.00 8.65
N LEU A 72 7.45 4.50 8.60
CA LEU A 72 6.88 5.52 9.50
C LEU A 72 5.76 4.97 10.39
N ARG A 73 5.65 3.65 10.53
CA ARG A 73 4.57 3.02 11.29
C ARG A 73 4.41 3.60 12.69
N ASN A 74 3.16 3.77 13.10
CA ASN A 74 2.78 4.24 14.44
C ASN A 74 3.41 5.60 14.83
N THR A 75 3.74 6.46 13.85
CA THR A 75 4.23 7.82 14.10
C THR A 75 3.08 8.84 14.05
N PRO A 76 3.19 10.00 14.74
CA PRO A 76 2.17 11.04 14.66
C PRO A 76 2.27 11.91 13.39
N ILE A 77 3.00 11.49 12.35
CA ILE A 77 3.18 12.26 11.12
C ILE A 77 1.83 12.57 10.48
N THR A 78 1.65 13.84 10.09
CA THR A 78 0.41 14.34 9.48
C THR A 78 0.54 14.68 7.99
N ALA A 79 1.76 14.83 7.48
CA ALA A 79 2.03 15.10 6.07
C ALA A 79 3.41 14.58 5.66
N LEU A 80 3.54 14.17 4.39
CA LEU A 80 4.81 13.92 3.73
C LEU A 80 5.26 15.17 2.94
N PRO A 81 6.58 15.41 2.79
CA PRO A 81 7.11 16.42 1.89
C PRO A 81 6.62 16.18 0.45
N SER A 82 6.35 17.25 -0.29
CA SER A 82 5.90 17.14 -1.69
C SER A 82 6.97 16.58 -2.63
N ASP A 83 8.23 16.65 -2.21
CA ASP A 83 9.43 16.22 -2.93
C ASP A 83 10.03 14.93 -2.36
N ILE A 84 9.28 14.18 -1.55
CA ILE A 84 9.77 12.93 -0.94
C ILE A 84 10.15 11.92 -2.04
N GLY A 85 11.40 11.43 -1.98
CA GLY A 85 11.89 10.34 -2.81
C GLY A 85 12.03 9.06 -1.97
N VAL A 86 11.36 7.97 -2.39
CA VAL A 86 11.52 6.63 -1.79
C VAL A 86 11.66 5.63 -2.93
N GLY A 87 12.74 4.86 -2.92
CA GLY A 87 13.11 3.96 -4.02
C GLY A 87 12.38 2.62 -4.01
N ARG A 88 11.83 2.16 -2.87
CA ARG A 88 11.08 0.90 -2.78
C ARG A 88 9.80 1.05 -1.95
N ASP A 89 9.77 0.52 -0.74
CA ASP A 89 8.54 0.38 0.05
C ASP A 89 8.28 1.61 0.94
N MET A 90 7.01 1.96 1.12
CA MET A 90 6.52 2.97 2.07
C MET A 90 5.53 2.33 3.05
N MET A 91 5.99 2.13 4.28
CA MET A 91 5.19 1.56 5.38
C MET A 91 4.68 2.72 6.25
N LEU A 92 3.40 3.07 6.11
CA LEU A 92 2.77 4.25 6.71
C LEU A 92 1.59 3.89 7.63
N GLU A 93 1.56 2.67 8.14
CA GLU A 93 0.46 2.14 8.96
C GLU A 93 0.30 2.94 10.25
N ASN A 94 -0.96 3.14 10.67
CA ASN A 94 -1.34 3.85 11.90
C ASN A 94 -0.74 5.27 12.03
N THR A 95 -0.45 5.92 10.91
CA THR A 95 -0.03 7.32 10.89
C THR A 95 -1.23 8.27 10.94
N LYS A 96 -0.98 9.56 11.22
CA LYS A 96 -2.01 10.61 11.17
C LYS A 96 -2.09 11.30 9.80
N LEU A 97 -1.55 10.67 8.75
CA LEU A 97 -1.59 11.18 7.39
C LEU A 97 -3.04 11.30 6.93
N MET A 98 -3.40 12.45 6.36
CA MET A 98 -4.72 12.69 5.76
C MET A 98 -4.68 12.68 4.23
N THR A 99 -3.52 12.98 3.65
CA THR A 99 -3.29 13.09 2.20
C THR A 99 -1.89 12.61 1.84
N LEU A 100 -1.71 12.17 0.60
CA LEU A 100 -0.39 11.89 0.00
C LEU A 100 0.02 13.01 -0.95
N PRO A 101 1.33 13.19 -1.22
CA PRO A 101 1.82 14.10 -2.26
C PRO A 101 1.19 13.80 -3.63
N ALA A 102 0.95 14.84 -4.41
CA ALA A 102 0.50 14.68 -5.80
C ALA A 102 1.60 14.03 -6.64
N GLY A 103 1.24 13.05 -7.49
CA GLY A 103 2.20 12.34 -8.33
C GLY A 103 3.14 11.41 -7.58
N LEU A 104 2.79 11.00 -6.35
CA LEU A 104 3.54 9.97 -5.62
C LEU A 104 3.61 8.69 -6.46
N ALA A 105 4.84 8.23 -6.69
CA ALA A 105 5.15 6.95 -7.30
C ALA A 105 5.96 6.11 -6.31
N VAL A 106 5.56 4.86 -6.11
CA VAL A 106 6.18 3.91 -5.20
C VAL A 106 6.59 2.68 -6.01
N GLU A 107 7.89 2.42 -6.14
CA GLU A 107 8.40 1.25 -6.89
C GLU A 107 8.27 -0.06 -6.10
N GLY A 108 7.88 0.01 -4.83
CA GLY A 108 7.58 -1.14 -4.00
C GLY A 108 6.15 -1.10 -3.47
N ALA A 109 5.97 -1.56 -2.24
CA ALA A 109 4.70 -1.58 -1.53
C ALA A 109 4.34 -0.22 -0.93
N LEU A 110 3.04 0.08 -0.87
CA LEU A 110 2.49 1.21 -0.13
C LEU A 110 1.47 0.69 0.89
N ASP A 111 1.83 0.73 2.17
CA ASP A 111 0.92 0.33 3.25
C ASP A 111 0.39 1.55 4.00
N LEU A 112 -0.92 1.75 3.95
CA LEU A 112 -1.63 2.86 4.58
C LEU A 112 -2.60 2.37 5.68
N GLU A 113 -2.51 1.11 6.09
CA GLU A 113 -3.48 0.49 7.00
C GLU A 113 -3.66 1.31 8.29
N GLY A 114 -4.92 1.58 8.65
CA GLY A 114 -5.25 2.32 9.87
C GLY A 114 -4.81 3.80 9.88
N SER A 115 -4.31 4.34 8.76
CA SER A 115 -4.04 5.76 8.62
C SER A 115 -5.33 6.58 8.45
N LEU A 116 -5.25 7.89 8.68
CA LEU A 116 -6.40 8.79 8.55
C LEU A 116 -6.63 9.31 7.12
N ILE A 117 -6.05 8.66 6.11
CA ILE A 117 -6.09 9.11 4.73
C ILE A 117 -7.53 9.07 4.20
N THR A 118 -7.96 10.16 3.57
CA THR A 118 -9.35 10.30 3.07
C THR A 118 -9.46 10.16 1.56
N SER A 119 -8.35 10.28 0.83
CA SER A 119 -8.32 10.24 -0.64
C SER A 119 -6.92 9.87 -1.15
N LEU A 120 -6.87 9.12 -2.24
CA LEU A 120 -5.65 8.88 -3.01
C LEU A 120 -5.42 10.00 -4.03
N PRO A 121 -4.16 10.35 -4.36
CA PRO A 121 -3.86 11.31 -5.41
C PRO A 121 -4.22 10.73 -6.78
N THR A 122 -4.60 11.60 -7.72
CA THR A 122 -4.66 11.22 -9.13
C THR A 122 -3.26 10.84 -9.61
N ASN A 123 -3.16 9.88 -10.52
CA ASN A 123 -1.93 9.32 -11.07
C ASN A 123 -1.04 8.67 -10.02
N LEU A 124 -1.63 8.16 -8.92
CA LEU A 124 -0.90 7.30 -7.99
C LEU A 124 -0.36 6.08 -8.74
N TYR A 125 0.93 5.82 -8.58
CA TYR A 125 1.59 4.63 -9.11
C TYR A 125 2.17 3.80 -7.96
N VAL A 126 1.85 2.51 -7.92
CA VAL A 126 2.42 1.54 -6.98
C VAL A 126 2.77 0.27 -7.74
N ASP A 127 4.06 -0.07 -7.82
CA ASP A 127 4.50 -1.31 -8.50
C ASP A 127 4.22 -2.56 -7.66
N GLY A 128 4.33 -2.43 -6.34
CA GLY A 128 4.06 -3.49 -5.37
C GLY A 128 2.58 -3.54 -4.94
N TYR A 129 2.36 -4.01 -3.71
CA TYR A 129 1.02 -4.07 -3.15
C TYR A 129 0.58 -2.71 -2.57
N LEU A 130 -0.74 -2.51 -2.49
CA LEU A 130 -1.35 -1.36 -1.85
C LEU A 130 -2.32 -1.82 -0.75
N ASN A 131 -2.12 -1.38 0.48
CA ASN A 131 -3.01 -1.67 1.60
C ASN A 131 -3.74 -0.42 2.08
N LEU A 132 -5.07 -0.40 1.91
CA LEU A 132 -6.00 0.68 2.23
C LEU A 132 -6.98 0.29 3.36
N ARG A 133 -6.79 -0.87 4.00
CA ARG A 133 -7.68 -1.32 5.08
C ARG A 133 -7.71 -0.34 6.24
N ASP A 134 -8.87 -0.23 6.88
CA ASP A 134 -9.05 0.64 8.05
C ASP A 134 -8.69 2.13 7.81
N THR A 135 -8.63 2.56 6.54
CA THR A 135 -8.47 3.98 6.17
C THR A 135 -9.82 4.71 6.17
N LEU A 136 -9.84 6.00 5.82
CA LEU A 136 -11.08 6.77 5.61
C LEU A 136 -11.46 6.91 4.12
N ILE A 137 -10.76 6.21 3.23
CA ILE A 137 -11.03 6.24 1.79
C ILE A 137 -12.40 5.64 1.49
N THR A 138 -13.20 6.38 0.72
CA THR A 138 -14.47 5.90 0.17
C THR A 138 -14.53 5.98 -1.35
N GLU A 139 -13.60 6.69 -1.99
CA GLU A 139 -13.54 6.87 -3.43
C GLU A 139 -12.15 6.50 -3.94
N LEU A 140 -12.10 5.83 -5.08
CA LEU A 140 -10.89 5.44 -5.78
C LEU A 140 -10.68 6.36 -7.00
N PRO A 141 -9.42 6.64 -7.40
CA PRO A 141 -9.15 7.44 -8.60
C PRO A 141 -9.60 6.71 -9.87
N GLU A 142 -9.80 7.45 -10.96
CA GLU A 142 -9.98 6.86 -12.30
C GLU A 142 -8.65 6.62 -13.01
N ASP A 143 -7.67 7.47 -12.75
CA ASP A 143 -6.32 7.43 -13.32
C ASP A 143 -5.31 7.09 -12.21
N TRP A 144 -5.07 5.79 -12.01
CA TRP A 144 -4.14 5.24 -11.02
C TRP A 144 -3.70 3.85 -11.47
N SER A 145 -2.48 3.46 -11.07
CA SER A 145 -1.85 2.19 -11.42
C SER A 145 -1.41 1.47 -10.16
N VAL A 146 -1.80 0.21 -10.03
CA VAL A 146 -1.28 -0.70 -9.02
C VAL A 146 -1.02 -2.04 -9.67
N GLU A 147 0.23 -2.47 -9.68
CA GLU A 147 0.62 -3.73 -10.35
C GLU A 147 0.52 -4.94 -9.42
N GLY A 148 0.65 -4.74 -8.10
CA GLY A 148 0.49 -5.79 -7.10
C GLY A 148 -0.93 -5.91 -6.51
N PRO A 149 -1.05 -6.72 -5.45
CA PRO A 149 -2.30 -6.90 -4.72
C PRO A 149 -2.84 -5.61 -4.11
N ILE A 150 -4.16 -5.51 -4.00
CA ILE A 150 -4.82 -4.42 -3.27
C ILE A 150 -5.63 -5.00 -2.12
N LEU A 151 -5.44 -4.46 -0.93
CA LEU A 151 -6.23 -4.74 0.26
C LEU A 151 -7.07 -3.51 0.59
N LEU A 152 -8.39 -3.65 0.67
CA LEU A 152 -9.28 -2.53 0.94
C LEU A 152 -10.59 -3.02 1.57
N ASP A 153 -11.27 -2.14 2.30
CA ASP A 153 -12.58 -2.43 2.90
C ASP A 153 -13.69 -2.28 1.83
N THR A 154 -13.94 -3.33 1.04
CA THR A 154 -14.81 -3.26 -0.17
C THR A 154 -16.19 -2.65 0.11
N SER A 155 -16.76 -2.96 1.27
CA SER A 155 -18.07 -2.46 1.71
C SER A 155 -18.15 -0.94 1.93
N ARG A 156 -17.01 -0.24 2.03
CA ARG A 156 -16.93 1.21 2.27
C ARG A 156 -16.69 2.01 1.00
N ILE A 157 -16.24 1.37 -0.07
CA ILE A 157 -15.96 2.01 -1.35
C ILE A 157 -17.28 2.30 -2.08
N ARG A 158 -17.38 3.52 -2.59
CA ARG A 158 -18.52 4.05 -3.35
C ARG A 158 -18.22 4.20 -4.84
N SER A 159 -16.94 4.24 -5.20
CA SER A 159 -16.50 4.15 -6.59
C SER A 159 -16.91 2.81 -7.20
N PRO A 160 -17.02 2.71 -8.54
CA PRO A 160 -17.41 1.48 -9.22
C PRO A 160 -16.52 0.30 -8.82
N LEU A 161 -17.11 -0.62 -8.08
CA LEU A 161 -16.47 -1.81 -7.54
C LEU A 161 -17.55 -2.88 -7.38
N THR A 162 -17.22 -4.12 -7.69
CA THR A 162 -18.08 -5.28 -7.44
C THR A 162 -17.31 -6.28 -6.60
N TRP A 163 -17.99 -6.99 -5.70
CA TRP A 163 -17.33 -7.96 -4.83
C TRP A 163 -18.24 -9.13 -4.49
N ARG A 164 -17.61 -10.25 -4.10
CA ARG A 164 -18.25 -11.49 -3.65
C ARG A 164 -17.43 -12.08 -2.51
N ARG A 165 -18.11 -12.85 -1.66
CA ARG A 165 -17.46 -13.70 -0.66
C ARG A 165 -17.59 -15.14 -1.09
N VAL A 166 -16.44 -15.80 -1.23
CA VAL A 166 -16.37 -17.22 -1.56
C VAL A 166 -16.02 -17.99 -0.28
N PRO A 167 -16.93 -18.81 0.26
CA PRO A 167 -16.66 -19.55 1.49
C PRO A 167 -15.42 -20.46 1.36
N LEU A 168 -14.52 -20.45 2.35
CA LEU A 168 -13.30 -21.27 2.34
C LEU A 168 -13.61 -22.76 2.25
N ASN A 169 -14.72 -23.21 2.86
CA ASN A 169 -15.16 -24.60 2.79
C ASN A 169 -15.70 -25.02 1.40
N ALA A 170 -15.93 -24.07 0.51
CA ALA A 170 -16.30 -24.31 -0.88
C ALA A 170 -15.07 -24.34 -1.81
N LEU A 171 -13.89 -23.98 -1.31
CA LEU A 171 -12.62 -24.03 -2.04
C LEU A 171 -11.94 -25.39 -1.86
N SER A 172 -11.14 -25.79 -2.84
CA SER A 172 -10.29 -26.98 -2.73
C SER A 172 -9.08 -26.67 -1.84
N PRO A 173 -8.62 -27.60 -0.98
CA PRO A 173 -7.38 -27.42 -0.23
C PRO A 173 -6.14 -27.14 -1.10
N ASP A 174 -6.15 -27.58 -2.36
CA ASP A 174 -5.09 -27.35 -3.34
C ASP A 174 -5.23 -26.03 -4.13
N ASP A 175 -6.31 -25.26 -3.89
CA ASP A 175 -6.45 -23.94 -4.51
C ASP A 175 -5.31 -23.06 -3.98
N HIS A 176 -4.47 -22.54 -4.87
CA HIS A 176 -3.27 -21.77 -4.48
C HIS A 176 -3.63 -20.52 -3.66
N ILE A 177 -4.87 -20.04 -3.84
CA ILE A 177 -5.43 -18.95 -3.04
C ILE A 177 -5.58 -19.32 -1.55
N MET A 178 -5.83 -20.59 -1.21
CA MET A 178 -5.95 -21.07 0.17
C MET A 178 -4.59 -21.05 0.88
N GLN A 179 -3.50 -21.33 0.16
CA GLN A 179 -2.15 -21.26 0.72
C GLN A 179 -1.83 -19.81 1.12
N ASP A 180 -2.28 -18.83 0.34
CA ASP A 180 -2.00 -17.42 0.60
C ASP A 180 -2.85 -16.82 1.73
N TYR A 181 -4.02 -17.40 1.99
CA TYR A 181 -4.84 -17.07 3.16
C TYR A 181 -4.34 -17.78 4.44
N VAL A 182 -3.64 -18.91 4.36
CA VAL A 182 -3.32 -19.77 5.53
C VAL A 182 -1.83 -19.78 5.92
N LEU A 183 -0.93 -19.12 5.18
CA LEU A 183 0.51 -19.28 5.40
C LEU A 183 1.12 -18.44 6.54
N ASP A 184 2.10 -19.10 7.17
CA ASP A 184 3.02 -18.77 8.26
C ASP A 184 3.32 -17.28 8.51
N THR A 185 2.88 -16.81 9.68
CA THR A 185 3.07 -15.46 10.23
C THR A 185 4.52 -15.09 10.56
N SER A 186 5.50 -15.98 10.32
CA SER A 186 6.91 -15.75 10.66
C SER A 186 7.75 -15.12 9.53
N VAL A 187 7.25 -15.07 8.29
CA VAL A 187 8.00 -14.51 7.14
C VAL A 187 7.32 -13.26 6.55
N VAL A 188 6.02 -13.09 6.78
CA VAL A 188 5.21 -11.99 6.23
C VAL A 188 4.31 -11.50 7.37
N ASP A 189 4.85 -10.60 8.18
CA ASP A 189 4.26 -10.09 9.42
C ASP A 189 2.81 -9.58 9.18
N ARG A 190 1.79 -10.35 9.58
CA ARG A 190 0.38 -9.92 9.82
C ARG A 190 -0.46 -9.29 8.68
N PHE A 191 0.03 -9.15 7.45
CA PHE A 191 -0.63 -8.40 6.36
C PHE A 191 -2.06 -8.81 5.95
N PHE A 192 -2.46 -10.08 6.14
CA PHE A 192 -3.73 -10.58 5.58
C PHE A 192 -4.81 -10.87 6.61
N TRP A 193 -4.55 -10.64 7.90
CA TRP A 193 -5.49 -10.92 8.97
C TRP A 193 -5.85 -9.65 9.73
N HIS A 194 -7.12 -9.22 9.62
CA HIS A 194 -7.70 -8.36 10.64
C HIS A 194 -7.55 -9.03 12.01
N GLN A 195 -7.21 -8.25 13.03
CA GLN A 195 -7.29 -8.66 14.42
C GLN A 195 -8.75 -9.01 14.78
N GLY A 196 -9.18 -10.25 14.52
CA GLY A 196 -10.51 -10.72 14.88
C GLY A 196 -11.05 -11.83 13.97
N GLN A 197 -10.99 -13.07 14.47
CA GLN A 197 -11.53 -14.33 13.91
C GLN A 197 -11.10 -14.68 12.47
N PRO A 198 -10.75 -15.95 12.18
CA PRO A 198 -10.49 -16.36 10.81
C PRO A 198 -11.78 -16.18 9.99
N GLU A 199 -11.76 -15.28 9.01
CA GLU A 199 -12.85 -15.15 8.07
C GLU A 199 -13.02 -16.49 7.34
N ASN A 200 -14.21 -17.08 7.41
CA ASN A 200 -14.50 -18.35 6.73
C ASN A 200 -14.74 -18.17 5.22
N TYR A 201 -14.26 -17.07 4.63
CA TYR A 201 -14.42 -16.74 3.22
C TYR A 201 -13.16 -16.04 2.67
N VAL A 202 -13.01 -16.10 1.35
CA VAL A 202 -12.17 -15.21 0.55
C VAL A 202 -13.04 -14.09 0.03
N GLU A 203 -12.65 -12.85 0.29
CA GLU A 203 -13.25 -11.70 -0.39
C GLU A 203 -12.57 -11.52 -1.75
N LEU A 204 -13.38 -11.51 -2.80
CA LEU A 204 -12.99 -11.27 -4.17
C LEU A 204 -13.65 -9.99 -4.63
N PHE A 205 -12.92 -9.12 -5.32
CA PHE A 205 -13.49 -7.92 -5.91
C PHE A 205 -12.89 -7.58 -7.27
N ALA A 206 -13.64 -6.86 -8.08
CA ALA A 206 -13.19 -6.29 -9.35
C ALA A 206 -13.27 -4.76 -9.29
N ILE A 207 -12.25 -4.10 -9.82
CA ILE A 207 -12.15 -2.64 -9.93
C ILE A 207 -11.45 -2.23 -11.23
N TRP A 208 -11.67 -0.98 -11.64
CA TRP A 208 -10.88 -0.33 -12.69
C TRP A 208 -9.58 0.25 -12.12
N VAL A 209 -8.45 -0.25 -12.60
CA VAL A 209 -7.09 0.16 -12.18
C VAL A 209 -6.07 -0.21 -13.27
N SER A 210 -5.00 0.56 -13.39
CA SER A 210 -3.96 0.36 -14.43
C SER A 210 -4.53 0.31 -15.86
N GLY A 211 -5.61 1.05 -16.11
CA GLY A 211 -6.26 1.15 -17.42
C GLY A 211 -7.10 -0.05 -17.85
N GLU A 212 -7.39 -0.98 -16.93
CA GLU A 212 -8.24 -2.15 -17.20
C GLU A 212 -9.08 -2.56 -15.98
N ILE A 213 -10.02 -3.49 -16.18
CA ILE A 213 -10.67 -4.18 -15.06
C ILE A 213 -9.72 -5.27 -14.55
N ARG A 214 -9.33 -5.17 -13.27
CA ARG A 214 -8.59 -6.20 -12.57
C ARG A 214 -9.41 -6.80 -11.44
N VAL A 215 -9.19 -8.08 -11.20
CA VAL A 215 -9.83 -8.86 -10.14
C VAL A 215 -8.80 -9.20 -9.07
N PHE A 216 -9.17 -9.03 -7.82
CA PHE A 216 -8.31 -9.19 -6.65
C PHE A 216 -8.93 -10.18 -5.68
N ALA A 217 -8.09 -11.03 -5.10
CA ALA A 217 -8.47 -11.91 -4.00
C ALA A 217 -7.25 -12.28 -3.15
N GLY A 218 -7.10 -11.64 -1.99
CA GLY A 218 -5.89 -11.74 -1.19
C GLY A 218 -4.67 -11.26 -1.96
N ARG A 219 -3.65 -12.14 -2.13
CA ARG A 219 -2.42 -11.86 -2.90
C ARG A 219 -2.56 -12.06 -4.41
N HIS A 220 -3.69 -12.55 -4.88
CA HIS A 220 -3.88 -12.86 -6.29
C HIS A 220 -4.50 -11.68 -6.99
N VAL A 221 -3.83 -11.22 -8.05
CA VAL A 221 -4.32 -10.20 -8.97
C VAL A 221 -4.30 -10.77 -10.38
N SER A 222 -5.34 -10.47 -11.14
CA SER A 222 -5.46 -10.90 -12.53
C SER A 222 -6.25 -9.86 -13.32
N SER A 223 -6.01 -9.80 -14.64
CA SER A 223 -6.92 -9.15 -15.57
C SER A 223 -8.31 -9.81 -15.55
N SER A 224 -9.29 -9.13 -16.14
CA SER A 224 -10.71 -9.55 -16.19
C SER A 224 -10.94 -11.02 -16.63
N GLY A 225 -10.09 -11.57 -17.49
CA GLY A 225 -10.17 -12.97 -17.93
C GLY A 225 -9.14 -13.93 -17.32
N GLY A 226 -8.12 -13.43 -16.61
CA GLY A 226 -6.98 -14.28 -16.27
C GLY A 226 -7.28 -15.36 -15.22
N PHE A 227 -8.30 -15.19 -14.37
CA PHE A 227 -8.72 -16.24 -13.43
C PHE A 227 -9.29 -17.51 -14.10
N GLU A 228 -9.67 -17.45 -15.38
CA GLU A 228 -10.09 -18.64 -16.15
C GLU A 228 -8.94 -19.64 -16.37
N HIS A 229 -7.70 -19.14 -16.36
CA HIS A 229 -6.50 -19.94 -16.60
C HIS A 229 -5.80 -20.39 -15.31
N HIS A 230 -6.28 -19.93 -14.16
CA HIS A 230 -5.75 -20.35 -12.87
C HIS A 230 -6.35 -21.71 -12.49
N ASN A 231 -5.54 -22.56 -11.84
CA ASN A 231 -6.00 -23.82 -11.26
C ASN A 231 -6.77 -23.54 -9.95
N VAL A 232 -7.90 -22.85 -10.06
CA VAL A 232 -8.80 -22.49 -8.97
C VAL A 232 -10.17 -23.15 -9.19
N SER A 233 -10.89 -23.38 -8.09
CA SER A 233 -12.24 -23.95 -8.11
C SER A 233 -13.22 -23.18 -9.00
N GLU A 234 -14.19 -23.91 -9.57
CA GLU A 234 -15.20 -23.33 -10.47
C GLU A 234 -16.06 -22.26 -9.78
N ILE A 235 -16.34 -22.42 -8.48
CA ILE A 235 -17.09 -21.42 -7.71
C ILE A 235 -16.35 -20.09 -7.65
N PHE A 236 -15.02 -20.13 -7.56
CA PHE A 236 -14.18 -18.94 -7.56
C PHE A 236 -14.17 -18.27 -8.94
N ARG A 237 -14.00 -19.05 -10.02
CA ARG A 237 -14.08 -18.52 -11.40
C ARG A 237 -15.44 -17.90 -11.70
N GLN A 238 -16.52 -18.54 -11.27
CA GLN A 238 -17.87 -18.01 -11.42
C GLN A 238 -18.04 -16.68 -10.68
N ALA A 239 -17.56 -16.58 -9.43
CA ALA A 239 -17.60 -15.33 -8.68
C ALA A 239 -16.78 -14.21 -9.35
N ALA A 240 -15.62 -14.52 -9.90
CA ALA A 240 -14.79 -13.58 -10.66
C ALA A 240 -15.52 -13.07 -11.91
N ARG A 241 -16.10 -13.98 -12.72
CA ARG A 241 -16.88 -13.62 -13.91
C ARG A 241 -18.05 -12.71 -13.57
N GLU A 242 -18.80 -13.02 -12.52
CA GLU A 242 -19.92 -12.19 -12.09
C GLU A 242 -19.47 -10.79 -11.68
N CYS A 243 -18.37 -10.66 -10.93
CA CYS A 243 -17.83 -9.36 -10.55
C CYS A 243 -17.46 -8.53 -11.78
N VAL A 244 -16.74 -9.13 -12.73
CA VAL A 244 -16.30 -8.46 -13.96
C VAL A 244 -17.49 -7.99 -14.77
N THR A 245 -18.45 -8.87 -15.09
CA THR A 245 -19.61 -8.52 -15.91
C THR A 245 -20.48 -7.44 -15.25
N GLU A 246 -20.66 -7.50 -13.92
CA GLU A 246 -21.40 -6.47 -13.19
C GLU A 246 -20.67 -5.12 -13.23
N LEU A 247 -19.34 -5.11 -13.08
CA LEU A 247 -18.55 -3.89 -13.13
C LEU A 247 -18.54 -3.27 -14.53
N GLU A 248 -18.41 -4.09 -15.58
CA GLU A 248 -18.51 -3.64 -16.98
C GLU A 248 -19.84 -2.92 -17.24
N ALA A 249 -20.95 -3.49 -16.76
CA ALA A 249 -22.26 -2.87 -16.89
C ALA A 249 -22.37 -1.54 -16.11
N MET A 250 -21.78 -1.46 -14.91
CA MET A 250 -21.71 -0.22 -14.13
C MET A 250 -20.92 0.87 -14.86
N LEU A 251 -19.74 0.53 -15.37
CA LEU A 251 -18.86 1.47 -16.09
C LEU A 251 -19.52 1.96 -17.39
N GLN A 252 -20.14 1.06 -18.15
CA GLN A 252 -20.89 1.42 -19.36
C GLN A 252 -22.03 2.40 -19.06
N THR A 253 -22.81 2.13 -18.01
CA THR A 253 -23.90 3.02 -17.58
C THR A 253 -23.39 4.41 -17.17
N LEU A 254 -22.20 4.47 -16.55
CA LEU A 254 -21.58 5.74 -16.17
C LEU A 254 -21.07 6.52 -17.40
N ALA A 255 -20.45 5.85 -18.36
CA ALA A 255 -20.01 6.47 -19.62
C ALA A 255 -21.19 7.07 -20.40
N GLU A 256 -22.31 6.33 -20.49
CA GLU A 256 -23.54 6.81 -21.13
C GLU A 256 -24.12 8.05 -20.43
N ARG A 257 -24.06 8.12 -19.09
CA ARG A 257 -24.51 9.29 -18.32
C ARG A 257 -23.61 10.51 -18.48
N ARG A 258 -22.31 10.29 -18.72
CA ARG A 258 -21.33 11.36 -18.94
C ARG A 258 -21.36 11.90 -20.38
N GLY A 259 -21.94 11.15 -21.31
CA GLY A 259 -21.97 11.50 -22.73
C GLY A 259 -20.71 11.09 -23.48
N ASP A 260 -19.95 10.14 -22.94
CA ASP A 260 -18.65 9.67 -23.45
C ASP A 260 -18.81 8.44 -24.39
N ALA A 261 -20.02 8.15 -24.86
CA ALA A 261 -20.37 6.99 -25.69
C ALA A 261 -20.16 7.20 -27.19
#